data_AF-A0A1T2KXX3-F1
#
_entry.id   AF-A0A1T2KXX3-F1
#
_cell.length_a   1.000
_cell.length_b   1.000
_cell.length_c   1.000
_cell.angle_alpha   90.00
_cell.angle_beta   90.00
_cell.angle_gamma   90.00
#
_symmetry.space_group_name_H-M   'P 1'
#
loop_
_entity.id
_entity.type
_entity.pdbx_description
1 polymer ?
#
loop_
_entity_poly.entity_id
_entity_poly.type
_entity_poly.pdbx_seq_one_letter_code
_entity_poly.pdbx_strand_id
1 'polypeptide(L)'
;MKWLAETEKPVIEPYTFSSGQRKMNHQQTTLSQVSMRFTGLLSTLLVGLTFLGQTATAQESAVEESQQLYDVEIVIFSRQGAGAGSTESWPDDPGTPDWSNAVVLGNNDVSMVPGASLFELLPPEAHLLSAEKRQLRRSGGRLQSLTHIAWRQPGFPREQALPVYVRSAQKTDFDQPLMEGVVIISLGRYLHANLDLLLRPQYNIISSGEPPFDPGSTGHRFQGHRKMRSGELHYLDHPLMGALITIEKYEEPEPELMTEEMPIDVEAPAQEISTESPPVKSGATAQ
;
A
#
# COMPACT_ATOMS: atom_id res chain seq x y z
N MET A 1 1.87 35.77 62.78
CA MET A 1 2.94 34.75 62.91
C MET A 1 2.28 33.38 63.04
N LYS A 2 2.89 32.33 62.46
CA LYS A 2 2.57 30.89 62.62
C LYS A 2 1.08 30.49 62.73
N TRP A 3 0.53 30.04 61.62
CA TRP A 3 -0.36 28.87 61.62
C TRP A 3 0.49 27.63 61.35
N LEU A 4 0.28 26.56 62.11
CA LEU A 4 0.95 25.26 61.93
C LEU A 4 0.15 24.42 60.93
N ALA A 5 0.85 23.75 60.01
CA ALA A 5 0.24 22.82 59.08
C ALA A 5 0.08 21.45 59.73
N GLU A 6 -1.14 20.96 59.81
CA GLU A 6 -1.45 19.57 60.13
C GLU A 6 -1.22 18.75 58.86
N THR A 7 -0.20 17.89 58.85
CA THR A 7 0.10 17.01 57.72
C THR A 7 -0.38 15.59 58.03
N GLU A 8 -1.61 15.28 57.63
CA GLU A 8 -2.08 13.89 57.64
C GLU A 8 -1.27 13.07 56.62
N LYS A 9 -0.68 11.97 57.07
CA LYS A 9 -0.02 11.00 56.19
C LYS A 9 -1.07 10.00 55.70
N PRO A 10 -1.17 9.70 54.41
CA PRO A 10 -2.00 8.59 53.95
C PRO A 10 -1.42 7.27 54.46
N VAL A 11 -2.26 6.48 55.15
CA VAL A 11 -1.94 5.10 55.53
C VAL A 11 -2.04 4.24 54.27
N ILE A 12 -0.93 3.62 53.86
CA ILE A 12 -0.91 2.66 52.75
C ILE A 12 -1.23 1.28 53.34
N GLU A 13 -2.47 0.82 53.16
CA GLU A 13 -2.81 -0.58 53.44
C GLU A 13 -2.20 -1.51 52.36
N PRO A 14 -1.60 -2.66 52.75
CA PRO A 14 -1.02 -3.58 51.79
C PRO A 14 -2.11 -4.34 51.03
N TYR A 15 -2.17 -4.14 49.71
CA TYR A 15 -3.02 -4.91 48.80
C TYR A 15 -2.72 -6.42 48.91
N THR A 16 -3.69 -7.19 49.41
CA THR A 16 -3.59 -8.66 49.46
C THR A 16 -3.97 -9.26 48.11
N PHE A 17 -2.98 -9.78 47.39
CA PHE A 17 -3.19 -10.44 46.10
C PHE A 17 -3.89 -11.80 46.28
N SER A 18 -5.20 -11.83 46.07
CA SER A 18 -5.99 -13.07 46.11
C SER A 18 -5.79 -13.88 44.83
N SER A 19 -4.98 -14.93 44.91
CA SER A 19 -4.64 -15.81 43.78
C SER A 19 -5.79 -16.75 43.41
N GLY A 20 -6.77 -16.22 42.67
CA GLY A 20 -7.87 -16.99 42.09
C GLY A 20 -7.39 -18.05 41.09
N GLN A 21 -7.16 -19.28 41.57
CA GLN A 21 -6.81 -20.45 40.76
C GLN A 21 -7.93 -20.80 39.77
N ARG A 22 -7.84 -20.26 38.54
CA ARG A 22 -8.78 -20.56 37.45
C ARG A 22 -8.45 -21.92 36.84
N LYS A 23 -9.18 -22.96 37.24
CA LYS A 23 -9.00 -24.34 36.73
C LYS A 23 -9.07 -24.38 35.20
N MET A 24 -8.04 -24.94 34.56
CA MET A 24 -8.07 -25.30 33.16
C MET A 24 -9.03 -26.48 32.93
N ASN A 25 -10.11 -26.26 32.19
CA ASN A 25 -10.90 -27.36 31.64
C ASN A 25 -10.34 -27.74 30.27
N HIS A 26 -9.60 -28.85 30.20
CA HIS A 26 -9.37 -29.55 28.94
C HIS A 26 -10.71 -30.13 28.45
N GLN A 27 -11.29 -29.53 27.41
CA GLN A 27 -12.30 -30.19 26.57
C GLN A 27 -11.57 -30.83 25.40
N GLN A 28 -11.45 -32.16 25.44
CA GLN A 28 -10.89 -32.95 24.35
C GLN A 28 -11.96 -33.09 23.25
N THR A 29 -11.94 -32.22 22.24
CA THR A 29 -12.82 -32.36 21.08
C THR A 29 -12.34 -33.53 20.22
N THR A 30 -13.11 -34.61 20.21
CA THR A 30 -12.77 -35.86 19.53
C THR A 30 -12.80 -35.72 18.01
N LEU A 31 -11.76 -36.22 17.34
CA LEU A 31 -11.75 -36.37 15.89
C LEU A 31 -12.78 -37.44 15.46
N SER A 32 -13.93 -37.02 14.95
CA SER A 32 -14.91 -37.93 14.34
C SER A 32 -14.41 -38.37 12.95
N GLN A 33 -13.73 -39.52 12.89
CA GLN A 33 -13.46 -40.16 11.61
C GLN A 33 -14.75 -40.71 11.00
N VAL A 34 -15.19 -40.13 9.89
CA VAL A 34 -16.22 -40.75 9.04
C VAL A 34 -15.57 -41.89 8.24
N SER A 35 -15.67 -43.10 8.77
CA SER A 35 -15.22 -44.31 8.08
C SER A 35 -16.26 -44.77 7.05
N MET A 36 -16.09 -44.39 5.78
CA MET A 36 -16.84 -45.03 4.70
C MET A 36 -16.15 -46.32 4.27
N ARG A 37 -16.72 -47.45 4.69
CA ARG A 37 -16.36 -48.77 4.19
C ARG A 37 -17.13 -49.06 2.90
N PHE A 38 -16.43 -49.16 1.78
CA PHE A 38 -16.90 -49.87 0.59
C PHE A 38 -16.11 -51.17 0.46
N THR A 39 -16.80 -52.31 0.32
CA THR A 39 -16.17 -53.64 0.24
C THR A 39 -17.05 -54.61 -0.55
N GLY A 40 -16.46 -55.27 -1.56
CA GLY A 40 -17.07 -56.33 -2.38
C GLY A 40 -17.85 -55.82 -3.61
N LEU A 41 -17.80 -56.43 -4.80
CA LEU A 41 -17.12 -57.65 -5.30
C LEU A 41 -16.67 -57.36 -6.77
N LEU A 42 -15.43 -57.62 -7.19
CA LEU A 42 -14.87 -58.91 -7.66
C LEU A 42 -15.48 -59.45 -8.98
N SER A 43 -14.78 -59.31 -10.13
CA SER A 43 -14.08 -60.43 -10.82
C SER A 43 -13.59 -60.12 -12.26
N THR A 44 -12.27 -60.30 -12.47
CA THR A 44 -11.58 -60.87 -13.65
C THR A 44 -11.90 -60.48 -15.12
N LEU A 45 -10.89 -59.84 -15.74
CA LEU A 45 -10.14 -60.31 -16.93
C LEU A 45 -10.81 -60.31 -18.34
N LEU A 46 -10.32 -59.43 -19.22
CA LEU A 46 -10.03 -59.80 -20.62
C LEU A 46 -8.75 -59.08 -21.12
N VAL A 47 -8.00 -59.77 -21.98
CA VAL A 47 -6.70 -59.34 -22.52
C VAL A 47 -6.87 -58.55 -23.82
N GLY A 48 -6.07 -57.48 -23.97
CA GLY A 48 -5.50 -57.09 -25.26
C GLY A 48 -6.21 -55.97 -26.03
N LEU A 49 -5.57 -54.79 -26.05
CA LEU A 49 -5.30 -54.10 -27.30
C LEU A 49 -4.05 -53.22 -27.18
N THR A 50 -3.04 -53.51 -28.00
CA THR A 50 -1.88 -52.64 -28.18
C THR A 50 -2.29 -51.40 -28.97
N PHE A 51 -2.30 -50.23 -28.33
CA PHE A 51 -2.30 -48.96 -29.06
C PHE A 51 -0.96 -48.25 -28.84
N LEU A 52 -0.18 -48.16 -29.93
CA LEU A 52 0.97 -47.26 -30.03
C LEU A 52 0.43 -45.82 -30.08
N GLY A 53 0.08 -45.28 -28.91
CA GLY A 53 -0.28 -43.88 -28.74
C GLY A 53 0.99 -43.08 -28.44
N GLN A 54 1.44 -42.26 -29.39
CA GLN A 54 2.47 -41.26 -29.12
C GLN A 54 1.92 -40.30 -28.06
N THR A 55 2.40 -40.39 -26.83
CA THR A 55 2.28 -39.27 -25.89
C THR A 55 3.20 -38.18 -26.39
N ALA A 56 2.68 -37.35 -27.29
CA ALA A 56 3.29 -36.07 -27.60
C ALA A 56 3.61 -35.41 -26.26
N THR A 57 4.85 -34.95 -26.10
CA THR A 57 5.22 -34.07 -25.01
C THR A 57 4.39 -32.81 -25.20
N ALA A 58 3.25 -32.74 -24.51
CA ALA A 58 2.57 -31.49 -24.26
C ALA A 58 3.59 -30.64 -23.53
N GLN A 59 4.25 -29.76 -24.28
CA GLN A 59 5.09 -28.74 -23.71
C GLN A 59 4.12 -27.84 -22.97
N GLU A 60 3.99 -28.10 -21.67
CA GLU A 60 3.31 -27.25 -20.70
C GLU A 60 3.92 -25.87 -20.93
N SER A 61 3.18 -25.04 -21.66
CA SER A 61 3.57 -23.66 -21.88
C SER A 61 3.42 -22.99 -20.54
N ALA A 62 4.51 -23.00 -19.76
CA ALA A 62 4.69 -22.14 -18.63
C ALA A 62 4.65 -20.72 -19.19
N VAL A 63 3.42 -20.20 -19.31
CA VAL A 63 3.17 -18.78 -19.40
C VAL A 63 3.80 -18.23 -18.14
N GLU A 64 4.92 -17.52 -18.29
CA GLU A 64 5.38 -16.62 -17.25
C GLU A 64 4.23 -15.62 -17.06
N GLU A 65 3.40 -15.87 -16.04
CA GLU A 65 2.39 -14.92 -15.60
C GLU A 65 3.15 -13.72 -15.03
N SER A 66 3.54 -12.80 -15.92
CA SER A 66 3.97 -11.46 -15.56
C SER A 66 2.81 -10.81 -14.82
N GLN A 67 2.87 -10.87 -13.49
CA GLN A 67 1.81 -10.35 -12.65
C GLN A 67 1.69 -8.86 -12.92
N GLN A 68 0.57 -8.47 -13.54
CA GLN A 68 0.32 -7.10 -13.93
C GLN A 68 0.54 -6.18 -12.71
N LEU A 69 1.49 -5.26 -12.85
CA LEU A 69 1.81 -4.27 -11.83
C LEU A 69 0.75 -3.16 -11.84
N TYR A 70 0.49 -2.61 -10.67
CA TYR A 70 -0.44 -1.50 -10.44
C TYR A 70 0.18 -0.45 -9.53
N ASP A 71 0.00 0.81 -9.92
CA ASP A 71 0.37 1.97 -9.12
C ASP A 71 -0.87 2.40 -8.32
N VAL A 72 -0.78 2.29 -7.00
CA VAL A 72 -1.83 2.63 -6.05
C VAL A 72 -1.48 3.94 -5.39
N GLU A 73 -2.41 4.90 -5.38
CA GLU A 73 -2.23 6.18 -4.70
C GLU A 73 -3.41 6.49 -3.80
N ILE A 74 -3.13 6.96 -2.58
CA ILE A 74 -4.16 7.27 -1.58
C ILE A 74 -3.87 8.59 -0.85
N VAL A 75 -4.90 9.44 -0.77
CA VAL A 75 -4.94 10.61 0.11
C VAL A 75 -5.96 10.33 1.21
N ILE A 76 -5.49 10.21 2.46
CA ILE A 76 -6.34 10.06 3.64
C ILE A 76 -6.45 11.42 4.35
N PHE A 77 -7.65 11.81 4.76
CA PHE A 77 -7.92 13.06 5.45
C PHE A 77 -8.95 12.90 6.59
N SER A 78 -8.89 13.76 7.61
CA SER A 78 -9.95 13.93 8.62
C SER A 78 -10.87 15.10 8.29
N ARG A 79 -12.11 14.99 8.76
CA ARG A 79 -13.13 16.04 8.72
C ARG A 79 -13.08 16.82 10.04
N GLN A 80 -12.92 18.14 9.95
CA GLN A 80 -12.76 19.07 11.07
C GLN A 80 -13.98 19.99 11.16
N GLY A 81 -14.63 20.03 12.32
CA GLY A 81 -15.76 20.93 12.59
C GLY A 81 -16.51 20.60 13.87
N ALA A 82 -17.15 21.60 14.48
CA ALA A 82 -18.02 21.41 15.62
C ALA A 82 -19.21 20.52 15.20
N GLY A 83 -19.37 19.37 15.86
CA GLY A 83 -20.39 18.37 15.54
C GLY A 83 -20.02 17.36 14.45
N ALA A 84 -18.79 17.36 13.93
CA ALA A 84 -18.33 16.25 13.09
C ALA A 84 -18.40 14.94 13.92
N GLY A 85 -19.04 13.91 13.38
CA GLY A 85 -19.26 12.63 14.07
C GLY A 85 -20.22 12.64 15.26
N SER A 86 -20.83 13.78 15.65
CA SER A 86 -21.67 13.88 16.86
C SER A 86 -23.09 13.33 16.70
N THR A 87 -23.50 12.99 15.49
CA THR A 87 -24.81 12.38 15.18
C THR A 87 -24.75 10.85 15.20
N GLU A 88 -23.55 10.28 15.32
CA GLU A 88 -23.29 8.84 15.29
C GLU A 88 -22.97 8.31 16.69
N SER A 89 -23.40 7.09 16.98
CA SER A 89 -23.07 6.39 18.22
C SER A 89 -21.83 5.53 18.00
N TRP A 90 -20.69 5.96 18.55
CA TRP A 90 -19.43 5.23 18.45
C TRP A 90 -19.29 4.22 19.60
N PRO A 91 -18.65 3.06 19.37
CA PRO A 91 -18.22 2.18 20.46
C PRO A 91 -17.18 2.90 21.34
N ASP A 92 -17.23 2.68 22.66
CA ASP A 92 -16.23 3.21 23.58
C ASP A 92 -14.84 2.66 23.27
N ASP A 93 -14.74 1.34 23.00
CA ASP A 93 -13.54 0.70 22.43
C ASP A 93 -13.82 0.27 20.98
N PRO A 94 -13.23 0.93 19.96
CA PRO A 94 -13.36 0.54 18.56
C PRO A 94 -12.43 -0.63 18.16
N GLY A 95 -11.57 -1.07 19.08
CA GLY A 95 -10.45 -1.96 18.81
C GLY A 95 -9.40 -1.36 17.88
N THR A 96 -8.30 -2.09 17.68
CA THR A 96 -7.22 -1.70 16.76
C THR A 96 -7.32 -2.44 15.41
N PRO A 97 -6.93 -1.80 14.30
CA PRO A 97 -6.55 -2.52 13.07
C PRO A 97 -5.43 -3.53 13.36
N ASP A 98 -5.40 -4.64 12.62
CA ASP A 98 -4.29 -5.59 12.68
C ASP A 98 -3.29 -5.29 11.56
N TRP A 99 -2.08 -4.86 11.94
CA TRP A 99 -0.96 -4.59 11.05
C TRP A 99 0.23 -5.52 11.31
N SER A 100 0.07 -6.64 12.04
CA SER A 100 1.20 -7.49 12.43
C SER A 100 1.97 -8.10 11.24
N ASN A 101 1.26 -8.28 10.11
CA ASN A 101 1.79 -8.81 8.86
C ASN A 101 1.74 -7.77 7.73
N ALA A 102 1.78 -6.48 8.06
CA ALA A 102 1.68 -5.42 7.07
C ALA A 102 3.04 -5.01 6.48
N VAL A 103 3.05 -4.79 5.18
CA VAL A 103 4.18 -4.20 4.45
C VAL A 103 4.34 -2.75 4.89
N VAL A 104 5.52 -2.40 5.39
CA VAL A 104 5.90 -1.02 5.68
C VAL A 104 6.61 -0.45 4.46
N LEU A 105 6.14 0.68 3.94
CA LEU A 105 6.70 1.33 2.77
C LEU A 105 7.79 2.34 3.17
N GLY A 106 9.03 2.12 2.73
CA GLY A 106 10.12 3.07 2.89
C GLY A 106 11.51 2.45 2.69
N ASN A 107 12.52 3.27 2.41
CA ASN A 107 13.87 2.79 2.09
C ASN A 107 14.67 2.33 3.32
N ASN A 108 14.23 2.69 4.53
CA ASN A 108 14.97 2.45 5.78
C ASN A 108 14.26 1.47 6.74
N ASP A 109 12.95 1.26 6.57
CA ASP A 109 12.15 0.34 7.38
C ASP A 109 12.16 -1.04 6.71
N VAL A 110 12.99 -1.96 7.20
CA VAL A 110 13.06 -3.34 6.67
C VAL A 110 11.78 -4.09 7.05
N SER A 111 10.85 -4.24 6.12
CA SER A 111 9.68 -5.10 6.32
C SER A 111 10.08 -6.58 6.27
N MET A 112 9.85 -7.30 7.36
CA MET A 112 10.11 -8.75 7.46
C MET A 112 9.00 -9.62 6.83
N VAL A 113 7.97 -9.00 6.23
CA VAL A 113 6.85 -9.72 5.62
C VAL A 113 7.29 -10.34 4.30
N PRO A 114 7.13 -11.68 4.10
CA PRO A 114 7.43 -12.31 2.81
C PRO A 114 6.65 -11.65 1.66
N GLY A 115 7.35 -11.27 0.59
CA GLY A 115 6.75 -10.54 -0.54
C GLY A 115 6.72 -9.02 -0.40
N ALA A 116 7.13 -8.45 0.74
CA ALA A 116 7.23 -6.99 0.90
C ALA A 116 8.17 -6.31 -0.11
N SER A 117 9.20 -7.02 -0.60
CA SER A 117 10.11 -6.55 -1.65
C SER A 117 9.45 -6.36 -3.03
N LEU A 118 8.19 -6.78 -3.19
CA LEU A 118 7.38 -6.55 -4.39
C LEU A 118 6.61 -5.21 -4.33
N PHE A 119 6.74 -4.47 -3.23
CA PHE A 119 6.10 -3.18 -3.00
C PHE A 119 7.13 -2.07 -3.10
N GLU A 120 6.98 -1.19 -4.09
CA GLU A 120 7.87 -0.06 -4.35
C GLU A 120 7.18 1.24 -3.96
N LEU A 121 7.75 2.00 -3.01
CA LEU A 121 7.23 3.32 -2.65
C LEU A 121 7.50 4.31 -3.80
N LEU A 122 6.44 4.91 -4.35
CA LEU A 122 6.56 5.80 -5.50
C LEU A 122 6.84 7.25 -5.06
N PRO A 123 7.77 7.94 -5.75
CA PRO A 123 8.18 9.30 -5.39
C PRO A 123 7.07 10.32 -5.71
N PRO A 124 7.07 11.52 -5.08
CA PRO A 124 6.02 12.53 -5.24
C PRO A 124 5.74 12.98 -6.68
N GLU A 125 6.70 12.82 -7.57
CA GLU A 125 6.60 13.16 -9.00
C GLU A 125 5.66 12.22 -9.76
N ALA A 126 5.45 11.00 -9.24
CA ALA A 126 4.49 10.02 -9.78
C ALA A 126 3.07 10.16 -9.17
N HIS A 127 2.83 11.13 -8.28
CA HIS A 127 1.56 11.27 -7.55
C HIS A 127 0.52 12.06 -8.36
N LEU A 128 -0.49 11.35 -8.88
CA LEU A 128 -1.61 11.85 -9.69
C LEU A 128 -2.56 12.73 -8.85
N LEU A 129 -2.81 12.38 -7.57
CA LEU A 129 -3.74 13.08 -6.67
C LEU A 129 -3.17 14.39 -6.08
N SER A 130 -2.08 14.87 -6.65
CA SER A 130 -1.46 16.17 -6.35
C SER A 130 -2.37 17.39 -6.62
N ALA A 131 -3.43 17.25 -7.42
CA ALA A 131 -4.44 18.29 -7.60
C ALA A 131 -5.47 18.27 -6.46
N GLU A 132 -6.00 17.09 -6.13
CA GLU A 132 -7.01 16.82 -5.11
C GLU A 132 -6.48 17.20 -3.72
N LYS A 133 -5.26 16.79 -3.39
CA LYS A 133 -4.55 17.21 -2.16
C LYS A 133 -4.43 18.73 -2.05
N ARG A 134 -4.27 19.44 -3.17
CA ARG A 134 -4.27 20.92 -3.23
C ARG A 134 -5.66 21.51 -3.00
N GLN A 135 -6.73 20.84 -3.44
CA GLN A 135 -8.10 21.23 -3.15
C GLN A 135 -8.45 21.01 -1.67
N LEU A 136 -8.09 19.87 -1.09
CA LEU A 136 -8.27 19.59 0.35
C LEU A 136 -7.62 20.67 1.23
N ARG A 137 -6.39 21.09 0.91
CA ARG A 137 -5.69 22.21 1.59
C ARG A 137 -6.41 23.55 1.49
N ARG A 138 -7.24 23.76 0.45
CA ARG A 138 -8.03 24.98 0.24
C ARG A 138 -9.40 24.94 0.92
N SER A 139 -9.75 23.86 1.62
CA SER A 139 -11.05 23.68 2.31
C SER A 139 -11.34 24.65 3.47
N GLY A 140 -10.40 25.54 3.81
CA GLY A 140 -10.51 26.47 4.94
C GLY A 140 -10.33 25.80 6.30
N GLY A 141 -9.53 24.73 6.36
CA GLY A 141 -9.28 23.96 7.58
C GLY A 141 -10.34 22.89 7.91
N ARG A 142 -11.42 22.80 7.12
CA ARG A 142 -12.49 21.80 7.30
C ARG A 142 -12.05 20.37 6.97
N LEU A 143 -11.05 20.21 6.10
CA LEU A 143 -10.48 18.92 5.73
C LEU A 143 -8.97 18.98 5.99
N GLN A 144 -8.47 18.11 6.85
CA GLN A 144 -7.04 18.00 7.18
C GLN A 144 -6.46 16.76 6.51
N SER A 145 -5.51 16.94 5.58
CA SER A 145 -4.75 15.82 5.02
C SER A 145 -3.92 15.16 6.13
N LEU A 146 -4.07 13.84 6.28
CA LEU A 146 -3.34 13.02 7.25
C LEU A 146 -2.16 12.32 6.59
N THR A 147 -2.40 11.72 5.42
CA THR A 147 -1.44 10.92 4.65
C THR A 147 -1.64 11.15 3.15
N HIS A 148 -0.55 11.12 2.40
CA HIS A 148 -0.53 11.04 0.94
C HIS A 148 0.65 10.18 0.52
N ILE A 149 0.37 9.01 -0.03
CA ILE A 149 1.38 8.05 -0.47
C ILE A 149 0.92 7.42 -1.79
N ALA A 150 1.90 7.03 -2.60
CA ALA A 150 1.69 6.14 -3.72
C ALA A 150 2.70 5.00 -3.66
N TRP A 151 2.33 3.81 -4.11
CA TRP A 151 3.22 2.66 -4.21
C TRP A 151 2.80 1.73 -5.35
N ARG A 152 3.76 1.02 -5.92
CA ARG A 152 3.56 -0.02 -6.93
C ARG A 152 3.52 -1.39 -6.28
N GLN A 153 2.66 -2.28 -6.77
CA GLN A 153 2.60 -3.68 -6.36
C GLN A 153 2.05 -4.59 -7.49
N PRO A 154 2.30 -5.91 -7.44
CA PRO A 154 1.57 -6.88 -8.27
C PRO A 154 0.07 -6.90 -7.98
N GLY A 155 -0.73 -7.23 -9.00
CA GLY A 155 -2.16 -7.49 -8.88
C GLY A 155 -2.49 -8.80 -8.16
N PHE A 156 -2.18 -8.92 -6.86
CA PHE A 156 -2.39 -10.14 -6.09
C PHE A 156 -3.86 -10.57 -6.05
N PRO A 157 -4.17 -11.88 -6.16
CA PRO A 157 -5.49 -12.40 -5.81
C PRO A 157 -5.80 -12.16 -4.33
N ARG A 158 -7.07 -12.13 -3.97
CA ARG A 158 -7.55 -11.77 -2.62
C ARG A 158 -6.90 -12.59 -1.50
N GLU A 159 -6.57 -13.84 -1.78
CA GLU A 159 -6.00 -14.81 -0.86
C GLU A 159 -4.48 -14.61 -0.65
N GLN A 160 -3.83 -13.82 -1.50
CA GLN A 160 -2.38 -13.52 -1.46
C GLN A 160 -2.09 -12.03 -1.23
N ALA A 161 -3.12 -11.18 -1.26
CA ALA A 161 -3.00 -9.73 -1.08
C ALA A 161 -2.47 -9.37 0.32
N LEU A 162 -1.35 -8.65 0.36
CA LEU A 162 -0.73 -8.21 1.61
C LEU A 162 -1.32 -6.87 2.07
N PRO A 163 -1.52 -6.66 3.39
CA PRO A 163 -1.85 -5.35 3.93
C PRO A 163 -0.64 -4.42 3.82
N VAL A 164 -0.88 -3.17 3.45
CA VAL A 164 0.10 -2.09 3.50
C VAL A 164 -0.19 -1.24 4.73
N TYR A 165 0.80 -1.07 5.61
CA TYR A 165 0.67 -0.20 6.77
C TYR A 165 0.73 1.26 6.35
N VAL A 166 -0.27 2.03 6.77
CA VAL A 166 -0.37 3.47 6.48
C VAL A 166 -0.49 4.24 7.79
N ARG A 167 0.22 5.36 7.89
CA ARG A 167 0.16 6.27 9.03
C ARG A 167 0.22 7.73 8.63
N SER A 168 -0.32 8.61 9.47
CA SER A 168 -0.12 10.05 9.39
C SER A 168 1.29 10.43 9.83
N ALA A 169 1.77 11.60 9.39
CA ALA A 169 3.04 12.15 9.88
C ALA A 169 3.04 12.34 11.42
N GLN A 170 4.19 12.06 12.03
CA GLN A 170 4.48 12.24 13.46
C GLN A 170 5.50 13.38 13.63
N LYS A 171 5.59 14.00 14.82
CA LYS A 171 6.61 15.04 15.08
C LYS A 171 7.93 14.42 15.55
N THR A 172 7.84 13.31 16.29
CA THR A 172 8.94 12.47 16.76
C THR A 172 8.55 11.00 16.60
N ASP A 173 9.53 10.09 16.65
CA ASP A 173 9.28 8.64 16.52
C ASP A 173 8.54 8.04 17.74
N PHE A 174 8.41 8.81 18.83
CA PHE A 174 7.69 8.43 20.05
C PHE A 174 6.25 8.95 20.09
N ASP A 175 5.88 9.90 19.23
CA ASP A 175 4.51 10.39 19.13
C ASP A 175 3.64 9.33 18.46
N GLN A 176 2.46 9.06 19.02
CA GLN A 176 1.46 8.25 18.31
C GLN A 176 0.98 8.99 17.05
N PRO A 177 0.79 8.30 15.92
CA PRO A 177 0.23 8.92 14.73
C PRO A 177 -1.25 9.24 14.97
N LEU A 178 -1.70 10.37 14.41
CA LEU A 178 -3.10 10.80 14.39
C LEU A 178 -4.00 9.76 13.75
N MET A 179 -3.50 9.10 12.71
CA MET A 179 -4.18 8.01 12.04
C MET A 179 -3.17 6.94 11.68
N GLU A 180 -3.52 5.68 11.92
CA GLU A 180 -2.80 4.53 11.39
C GLU A 180 -3.75 3.39 11.03
N GLY A 181 -3.26 2.43 10.27
CA GLY A 181 -3.99 1.20 9.97
C GLY A 181 -3.44 0.52 8.73
N VAL A 182 -4.31 -0.22 8.05
CA VAL A 182 -3.95 -1.01 6.87
C VAL A 182 -4.82 -0.70 5.66
N VAL A 183 -4.20 -0.79 4.48
CA VAL A 183 -4.86 -0.78 3.18
C VAL A 183 -4.51 -2.09 2.46
N ILE A 184 -5.51 -2.87 2.09
CA ILE A 184 -5.34 -4.11 1.32
C ILE A 184 -5.94 -3.89 -0.07
N ILE A 185 -5.11 -4.00 -1.10
CA ILE A 185 -5.52 -3.99 -2.50
C ILE A 185 -5.48 -5.42 -3.01
N SER A 186 -6.53 -5.85 -3.71
CA SER A 186 -6.62 -7.17 -4.31
C SER A 186 -7.26 -7.10 -5.69
N LEU A 187 -6.83 -7.99 -6.57
CA LEU A 187 -7.33 -8.17 -7.91
C LEU A 187 -8.15 -9.47 -8.00
N GLY A 188 -9.33 -9.36 -8.60
CA GLY A 188 -10.08 -10.52 -9.09
C GLY A 188 -10.65 -10.16 -10.45
N ARG A 189 -11.97 -10.27 -10.61
CA ARG A 189 -12.66 -9.67 -11.78
C ARG A 189 -12.61 -8.12 -11.77
N TYR A 190 -12.30 -7.54 -10.63
CA TYR A 190 -12.20 -6.10 -10.38
C TYR A 190 -11.08 -5.85 -9.38
N LEU A 191 -10.64 -4.60 -9.29
CA LEU A 191 -9.82 -4.13 -8.18
C LEU A 191 -10.70 -3.95 -6.93
N HIS A 192 -10.17 -4.30 -5.77
CA HIS A 192 -10.83 -4.13 -4.48
C HIS A 192 -9.88 -3.51 -3.48
N ALA A 193 -10.26 -2.34 -2.95
CA ALA A 193 -9.61 -1.72 -1.81
C ALA A 193 -10.39 -2.03 -0.52
N ASN A 194 -9.66 -2.47 0.50
CA ASN A 194 -10.16 -2.61 1.87
C ASN A 194 -9.29 -1.73 2.77
N LEU A 195 -9.93 -0.90 3.58
CA LEU A 195 -9.30 0.01 4.54
C LEU A 195 -9.73 -0.43 5.94
N ASP A 196 -8.79 -0.51 6.86
CA ASP A 196 -9.07 -0.57 8.30
C ASP A 196 -8.15 0.43 9.01
N LEU A 197 -8.69 1.61 9.33
CA LEU A 197 -7.95 2.77 9.81
C LEU A 197 -8.48 3.22 11.17
N LEU A 198 -7.61 3.63 12.07
CA LEU A 198 -7.94 4.20 13.37
C LEU A 198 -7.47 5.66 13.45
N LEU A 199 -8.40 6.60 13.64
CA LEU A 199 -8.12 8.01 13.92
C LEU A 199 -8.11 8.24 15.43
N ARG A 200 -6.99 8.66 16.00
CA ARG A 200 -6.90 9.17 17.38
C ARG A 200 -6.90 10.70 17.36
N PRO A 201 -8.00 11.37 17.77
CA PRO A 201 -8.01 12.82 17.92
C PRO A 201 -7.02 13.25 19.01
N GLN A 202 -6.21 14.28 18.77
CA GLN A 202 -5.35 14.82 19.82
C GLN A 202 -6.18 15.58 20.84
N TYR A 203 -6.35 14.99 22.02
CA TYR A 203 -6.95 15.68 23.15
C TYR A 203 -5.93 16.68 23.72
N ASN A 204 -6.28 17.97 23.74
CA ASN A 204 -5.41 18.99 24.32
C ASN A 204 -5.59 19.02 25.84
N ILE A 205 -4.86 18.14 26.54
CA ILE A 205 -4.94 17.92 28.01
C ILE A 205 -4.79 19.23 28.80
N ILE A 206 -4.06 20.22 28.25
CA ILE A 206 -3.83 21.54 28.85
C ILE A 206 -5.15 22.33 29.05
N SER A 207 -6.18 22.07 28.24
CA SER A 207 -7.47 22.79 28.30
C SER A 207 -8.56 22.08 29.08
N SER A 208 -8.48 20.76 29.28
CA SER A 208 -9.53 19.99 29.98
C SER A 208 -9.30 19.87 31.49
N GLY A 209 -8.08 20.09 31.98
CA GLY A 209 -7.74 20.00 33.41
C GLY A 209 -7.65 18.55 33.94
N GLU A 210 -8.45 17.65 33.40
CA GLU A 210 -8.34 16.21 33.61
C GLU A 210 -7.90 15.51 32.31
N PRO A 211 -7.00 14.50 32.39
CA PRO A 211 -6.80 13.58 31.28
C PRO A 211 -8.08 12.75 31.10
N PRO A 212 -8.45 12.36 29.86
CA PRO A 212 -9.51 11.38 29.68
C PRO A 212 -9.11 10.08 30.38
N PHE A 213 -9.74 9.80 31.52
CA PHE A 213 -9.47 8.63 32.36
C PHE A 213 -10.13 7.35 31.83
N ASP A 214 -10.79 7.44 30.68
CA ASP A 214 -11.26 6.31 29.91
C ASP A 214 -10.22 5.94 28.82
N PRO A 215 -9.47 4.84 28.99
CA PRO A 215 -8.53 4.38 27.98
C PRO A 215 -9.23 3.81 26.73
N GLY A 216 -10.54 3.54 26.78
CA GLY A 216 -11.32 3.12 25.62
C GLY A 216 -11.51 4.24 24.61
N SER A 217 -12.06 5.38 25.05
CA SER A 217 -12.66 6.44 24.21
C SER A 217 -11.69 7.29 23.36
N THR A 218 -10.60 6.70 22.87
CA THR A 218 -9.43 7.41 22.34
C THR A 218 -9.35 7.45 20.82
N GLY A 219 -10.27 6.84 20.07
CA GLY A 219 -10.26 6.92 18.61
C GLY A 219 -11.54 6.50 17.89
N HIS A 220 -11.55 6.72 16.57
CA HIS A 220 -12.63 6.38 15.66
C HIS A 220 -12.10 5.50 14.54
N ARG A 221 -12.66 4.30 14.40
CA ARG A 221 -12.24 3.31 13.42
C ARG A 221 -13.09 3.36 12.15
N PHE A 222 -12.42 3.36 11.01
CA PHE A 222 -13.00 3.37 9.68
C PHE A 222 -12.64 2.07 8.97
N GLN A 223 -13.62 1.17 8.89
CA GLN A 223 -13.57 -0.04 8.09
C GLN A 223 -14.34 0.19 6.79
N GLY A 224 -13.64 0.20 5.66
CA GLY A 224 -14.19 0.55 4.36
C GLY A 224 -13.84 -0.49 3.29
N HIS A 225 -14.82 -0.85 2.46
CA HIS A 225 -14.60 -1.65 1.25
C HIS A 225 -15.07 -0.87 0.03
N ARG A 226 -14.29 -0.90 -1.05
CA ARG A 226 -14.74 -0.41 -2.35
C ARG A 226 -14.23 -1.28 -3.49
N LYS A 227 -15.15 -1.67 -4.37
CA LYS A 227 -14.84 -2.18 -5.71
C LYS A 227 -14.45 -1.00 -6.60
N MET A 228 -13.34 -1.14 -7.32
CA MET A 228 -12.71 -0.08 -8.10
C MET A 228 -12.53 -0.48 -9.57
N ARG A 229 -12.34 0.53 -10.42
CA ARG A 229 -11.90 0.41 -11.81
C ARG A 229 -10.50 1.04 -11.92
N SER A 230 -9.68 0.50 -12.82
CA SER A 230 -8.35 1.08 -13.08
C SER A 230 -8.50 2.46 -13.72
N GLY A 231 -7.71 3.44 -13.29
CA GLY A 231 -7.74 4.82 -13.80
C GLY A 231 -8.94 5.66 -13.34
N GLU A 232 -9.76 5.17 -12.39
CA GLU A 232 -10.87 5.94 -11.81
C GLU A 232 -10.54 6.42 -10.39
N LEU A 233 -10.82 7.70 -10.12
CA LEU A 233 -10.80 8.25 -8.76
C LEU A 233 -11.99 7.74 -7.96
N HIS A 234 -11.70 7.07 -6.86
CA HIS A 234 -12.70 6.56 -5.93
C HIS A 234 -12.60 7.25 -4.56
N TYR A 235 -13.76 7.47 -3.93
CA TYR A 235 -13.88 8.03 -2.59
C TYR A 235 -14.46 7.00 -1.62
N LEU A 236 -13.80 6.74 -0.51
CA LEU A 236 -14.37 5.99 0.61
C LEU A 236 -14.66 6.98 1.74
N ASP A 237 -15.92 7.02 2.17
CA ASP A 237 -16.41 7.99 3.16
C ASP A 237 -16.49 7.40 4.57
N HIS A 238 -16.27 8.25 5.56
CA HIS A 238 -16.48 8.02 6.97
C HIS A 238 -16.94 9.36 7.63
N PRO A 239 -17.83 9.38 8.64
CA PRO A 239 -18.31 10.63 9.24
C PRO A 239 -17.20 11.58 9.73
N LEU A 240 -16.03 11.04 10.10
CA LEU A 240 -14.86 11.76 10.60
C LEU A 240 -13.62 11.71 9.69
N MET A 241 -13.65 10.93 8.62
CA MET A 241 -12.50 10.70 7.74
C MET A 241 -12.91 10.59 6.27
N GLY A 242 -11.93 10.54 5.37
CA GLY A 242 -12.16 10.16 3.99
C GLY A 242 -10.87 9.67 3.36
N ALA A 243 -11.01 8.79 2.38
CA ALA A 243 -9.92 8.36 1.52
C ALA A 243 -10.27 8.62 0.06
N LEU A 244 -9.45 9.41 -0.63
CA LEU A 244 -9.40 9.43 -2.09
C LEU A 244 -8.36 8.41 -2.52
N ILE A 245 -8.71 7.53 -3.44
CA ILE A 245 -7.85 6.46 -3.92
C ILE A 245 -7.98 6.27 -5.43
N THR A 246 -6.84 6.16 -6.10
CA THR A 246 -6.70 5.74 -7.49
C THR A 246 -5.85 4.47 -7.53
N ILE A 247 -6.11 3.63 -8.52
CA ILE A 247 -5.28 2.49 -8.86
C ILE A 247 -5.15 2.49 -10.37
N GLU A 248 -3.94 2.58 -10.89
CA GLU A 248 -3.66 2.55 -12.32
C GLU A 248 -2.85 1.32 -12.67
N LYS A 249 -3.05 0.79 -13.88
CA LYS A 249 -2.23 -0.28 -14.42
C LYS A 249 -0.86 0.32 -14.76
N TYR A 250 0.21 -0.20 -14.17
CA TYR A 250 1.55 0.22 -14.56
C TYR A 250 1.89 -0.33 -15.95
N GLU A 251 2.39 0.57 -16.80
CA GLU A 251 2.97 0.26 -18.09
C GLU A 251 4.41 0.77 -18.04
N GLU A 252 5.36 -0.14 -18.25
CA GLU A 252 6.78 0.20 -18.22
C GLU A 252 7.06 1.20 -19.35
N PRO A 253 7.69 2.36 -19.07
CA PRO A 253 7.98 3.34 -20.11
C PRO A 253 8.89 2.68 -21.14
N GLU A 254 8.47 2.68 -22.41
CA GLU A 254 9.33 2.18 -23.49
C GLU A 254 10.68 2.89 -23.40
N PRO A 255 11.81 2.16 -23.38
CA PRO A 255 13.11 2.79 -23.26
C PRO A 255 13.29 3.70 -24.46
N GLU A 256 13.39 5.01 -24.20
CA GLU A 256 13.73 5.99 -25.23
C GLU A 256 14.99 5.49 -25.92
N LEU A 257 14.85 5.05 -27.18
CA LEU A 257 15.96 4.50 -27.95
C LEU A 257 16.97 5.62 -28.09
N MET A 258 18.00 5.58 -27.24
CA MET A 258 19.12 6.51 -27.22
C MET A 258 19.74 6.51 -28.62
N THR A 259 19.27 7.45 -29.44
CA THR A 259 19.87 7.76 -30.71
C THR A 259 21.07 8.62 -30.37
N GLU A 260 22.10 7.97 -29.82
CA GLU A 260 23.45 8.52 -29.81
C GLU A 260 23.86 8.64 -31.28
N GLU A 261 23.50 9.77 -31.89
CA GLU A 261 24.14 10.24 -33.11
C GLU A 261 25.61 10.48 -32.76
N MET A 262 26.42 9.42 -32.86
CA MET A 262 27.86 9.57 -32.83
C MET A 262 28.23 10.59 -33.91
N PRO A 263 28.93 11.69 -33.58
CA PRO A 263 29.35 12.66 -34.59
C PRO A 263 30.35 11.97 -35.52
N ILE A 264 29.88 11.63 -36.73
CA ILE A 264 30.72 11.09 -37.79
C ILE A 264 31.46 12.28 -38.42
N ASP A 265 32.55 12.71 -37.76
CA ASP A 265 33.52 13.64 -38.33
C ASP A 265 34.31 12.93 -39.45
N VAL A 266 33.71 12.87 -40.65
CA VAL A 266 34.41 12.50 -41.89
C VAL A 266 34.78 13.78 -42.63
N GLU A 267 35.86 14.41 -42.17
CA GLU A 267 36.59 15.39 -42.98
C GLU A 267 37.68 14.65 -43.78
N ALA A 268 37.33 14.22 -44.99
CA ALA A 268 38.26 13.66 -45.96
C ALA A 268 38.49 14.68 -47.10
N PRO A 269 39.71 15.24 -47.26
CA PRO A 269 39.96 16.27 -48.26
C PRO A 269 40.01 15.66 -49.67
N ALA A 270 39.15 16.14 -50.56
CA ALA A 270 39.19 15.78 -51.97
C ALA A 270 40.44 16.39 -52.64
N GLN A 271 41.37 15.54 -53.11
CA GLN A 271 42.42 15.95 -54.02
C GLN A 271 41.94 15.80 -55.46
N GLU A 272 41.64 16.92 -56.13
CA GLU A 272 41.42 16.94 -57.58
C GLU A 272 42.77 16.79 -58.31
N ILE A 273 42.83 15.83 -59.24
CA ILE A 273 44.00 15.61 -60.09
C ILE A 273 43.68 16.06 -61.52
N SER A 274 44.50 17.01 -61.98
CA SER A 274 44.66 17.63 -63.30
C SER A 274 44.14 16.92 -64.56
N THR A 275 43.67 17.74 -65.52
CA THR A 275 43.75 17.44 -66.97
C THR A 275 44.42 18.57 -67.78
N GLU A 276 45.37 18.18 -68.64
CA GLU A 276 46.19 18.99 -69.58
C GLU A 276 45.43 19.22 -70.93
N SER A 277 45.68 20.16 -71.87
CA SER A 277 46.85 20.96 -72.34
C SER A 277 46.45 22.36 -72.90
N PRO A 278 47.39 23.26 -73.33
CA PRO A 278 47.12 24.60 -73.92
C PRO A 278 46.96 24.50 -75.48
N PRO A 279 47.06 25.54 -76.34
CA PRO A 279 47.44 26.97 -76.15
C PRO A 279 46.62 28.01 -76.97
N VAL A 280 47.05 29.29 -76.96
CA VAL A 280 47.27 30.15 -78.16
C VAL A 280 47.92 31.50 -77.76
N LYS A 281 48.81 32.05 -78.61
CA LYS A 281 49.40 33.39 -78.50
C LYS A 281 48.71 34.41 -79.40
N SER A 282 48.43 35.60 -78.89
CA SER A 282 48.23 36.90 -79.59
C SER A 282 48.10 38.00 -78.51
N GLY A 283 48.55 39.24 -78.63
CA GLY A 283 49.29 39.95 -79.68
C GLY A 283 49.07 41.48 -79.56
N ALA A 284 50.14 42.28 -79.72
CA ALA A 284 50.16 43.75 -79.96
C ALA A 284 49.70 44.77 -78.86
N THR A 285 50.70 45.46 -78.28
CA THR A 285 51.06 46.89 -78.50
C THR A 285 50.07 48.06 -78.34
N ALA A 286 50.63 49.18 -77.83
CA ALA A 286 50.15 50.57 -77.73
C ALA A 286 49.36 50.92 -76.44
N GLN A 287 49.57 52.08 -75.81
CA GLN A 287 50.32 53.28 -76.24
C GLN A 287 51.03 53.93 -75.04
#